data_AF-A0A835H969-F1
#
_entry.id   AF-A0A835H969-F1
#
_cell.length_a   1.000
_cell.length_b   1.000
_cell.length_c   1.000
_cell.angle_alpha   90.00
_cell.angle_beta   90.00
_cell.angle_gamma   90.00
#
_symmetry.space_group_name_H-M   'P 1'
#
loop_
_entity.id
_entity.type
_entity.pdbx_description
1 polymer ?
#
loop_
_entity_poly.entity_id
_entity_poly.type
_entity_poly.pdbx_seq_one_letter_code
_entity_poly.pdbx_strand_id
1 'polypeptide(L)'
;MWRILDSRVVPPRLFIKGRYIGGADAVVTLHEQGKLLQLLEGLPRDQSTSPCDGCGGMCFILCYNCNGSRKISPDGSDDGLSVQCPQCNENGLLVCPMCC
;
A
#
# COMPACT_ATOMS: atom_id res chain seq x y z
N MET A 1 3.24 0.06 -16.28
CA MET A 1 2.67 -1.10 -15.54
C MET A 1 1.41 -1.69 -16.19
N TRP A 2 0.74 -1.04 -17.15
CA TRP A 2 -0.50 -1.52 -17.78
C TRP A 2 -0.29 -2.30 -19.10
N ARG A 3 0.97 -2.54 -19.51
CA ARG A 3 1.34 -3.15 -20.80
C ARG A 3 1.59 -4.66 -20.74
N ILE A 4 1.45 -5.28 -19.57
CA ILE A 4 1.87 -6.68 -19.34
C ILE A 4 0.67 -7.63 -19.24
N LEU A 5 -0.55 -7.10 -19.08
CA LEU A 5 -1.75 -7.91 -18.88
C LEU A 5 -2.66 -7.62 -20.07
N ASP A 6 -2.90 -8.63 -20.91
CA ASP A 6 -3.60 -8.64 -22.22
C ASP A 6 -5.09 -8.20 -22.16
N SER A 7 -5.48 -7.49 -21.11
CA SER A 7 -6.84 -7.02 -20.85
C SER A 7 -6.86 -5.89 -19.81
N ARG A 8 -7.98 -5.17 -19.73
CA ARG A 8 -8.18 -4.10 -18.75
C ARG A 8 -8.26 -4.72 -17.34
N VAL A 9 -7.16 -4.63 -16.62
CA VAL A 9 -7.09 -5.14 -15.25
C VAL A 9 -7.77 -4.14 -14.32
N VAL A 10 -8.97 -4.51 -13.86
CA VAL A 10 -9.71 -3.73 -12.86
C VAL A 10 -9.13 -4.03 -11.47
N PRO A 11 -8.54 -3.04 -10.76
CA PRO A 11 -8.14 -3.21 -9.37
C PRO A 11 -9.38 -3.26 -8.45
N PRO A 12 -9.26 -3.87 -7.25
CA PRO A 12 -8.06 -4.50 -6.71
C PRO A 12 -7.83 -5.92 -7.25
N ARG A 13 -6.55 -6.35 -7.23
CA ARG A 13 -6.13 -7.74 -7.51
C ARG A 13 -5.44 -8.28 -6.27
N LEU A 14 -5.94 -9.39 -5.74
CA LEU A 14 -5.39 -9.99 -4.53
C LEU A 14 -4.30 -11.01 -4.89
N PHE A 15 -3.16 -10.87 -4.21
CA PHE A 15 -2.08 -11.84 -4.23
C PHE A 15 -1.79 -12.27 -2.80
N ILE A 16 -1.66 -13.58 -2.59
CA ILE A 16 -1.31 -14.15 -1.28
C ILE A 16 -0.05 -15.00 -1.48
N LYS A 17 1.01 -14.72 -0.70
CA LYS A 17 2.30 -15.43 -0.77
C LYS A 17 2.85 -15.51 -2.21
N GLY A 18 2.70 -14.42 -2.97
CA GLY A 18 3.16 -14.31 -4.36
C GLY A 18 2.25 -14.96 -5.42
N ARG A 19 1.11 -15.57 -5.04
CA ARG A 19 0.18 -16.21 -5.98
C ARG A 19 -1.03 -15.32 -6.23
N TYR A 20 -1.47 -15.21 -7.48
CA TYR A 20 -2.69 -14.50 -7.85
C TYR A 20 -3.92 -15.29 -7.39
N ILE A 21 -4.82 -14.62 -6.68
CA ILE A 21 -6.04 -15.22 -6.12
C ILE A 21 -7.29 -14.81 -6.91
N GLY A 22 -7.38 -13.54 -7.32
CA GLY A 22 -8.55 -13.03 -8.00
C GLY A 22 -8.69 -11.51 -7.96
N GLY A 23 -9.70 -11.00 -8.67
CA GLY A 23 -10.22 -9.64 -8.48
C GLY A 23 -11.24 -9.58 -7.34
N ALA A 24 -11.86 -8.41 -7.14
CA ALA A 24 -12.85 -8.17 -6.09
C ALA A 24 -13.90 -9.28 -5.96
N ASP A 25 -14.64 -9.61 -7.02
CA ASP A 25 -15.74 -10.58 -6.97
C ASP A 25 -15.27 -11.98 -6.52
N ALA A 26 -14.14 -12.44 -7.04
CA ALA A 26 -13.56 -13.73 -6.66
C ALA A 26 -13.15 -13.77 -5.18
N VAL A 27 -12.60 -12.66 -4.67
CA VAL A 27 -12.22 -12.53 -3.26
C VAL A 27 -13.45 -12.53 -2.35
N VAL A 28 -14.53 -11.82 -2.75
CA VAL A 28 -15.81 -11.81 -2.01
C VAL A 28 -16.39 -13.22 -1.97
N THR A 29 -16.45 -13.92 -3.11
CA THR A 29 -16.93 -15.31 -3.15
C THR A 29 -16.10 -16.23 -2.25
N LEU A 30 -14.77 -16.09 -2.23
CA LEU A 30 -13.91 -16.88 -1.33
C LEU A 30 -14.17 -16.57 0.15
N HIS A 31 -14.46 -15.32 0.49
CA HIS A 31 -14.80 -14.90 1.84
C HIS A 31 -16.14 -15.50 2.29
N GLU A 32 -17.19 -15.37 1.47
CA GLU A 32 -18.53 -15.91 1.73
C GLU A 32 -18.53 -17.44 1.88
N GLN A 33 -17.65 -18.13 1.15
CA GLN A 33 -17.45 -19.58 1.28
C GLN A 33 -16.59 -19.99 2.47
N GLY A 34 -16.04 -19.04 3.25
CA GLY A 34 -15.13 -19.31 4.37
C GLY A 34 -13.73 -19.80 3.96
N LYS A 35 -13.41 -19.81 2.66
CA LYS A 35 -12.14 -20.34 2.12
C LYS A 35 -11.00 -19.32 2.16
N LEU A 36 -11.31 -18.03 2.23
CA LEU A 36 -10.30 -16.98 2.24
C LEU A 36 -9.36 -17.08 3.46
N LEU A 37 -9.90 -17.43 4.64
CA LEU A 37 -9.12 -17.53 5.88
C LEU A 37 -8.02 -18.60 5.80
N GLN A 38 -8.30 -19.73 5.15
CA GLN A 38 -7.33 -20.81 4.95
C GLN A 38 -6.14 -20.34 4.10
N LEU A 39 -6.38 -19.48 3.11
CA LEU A 39 -5.31 -18.92 2.29
C LEU A 39 -4.39 -17.98 3.08
N LEU A 40 -4.94 -17.31 4.10
CA LEU A 40 -4.23 -16.36 4.97
C LEU A 40 -3.47 -17.04 6.12
N GLU A 41 -3.58 -18.35 6.30
CA GLU A 41 -2.87 -19.07 7.37
C GLU A 41 -1.35 -18.88 7.28
N GLY A 42 -0.71 -18.66 8.43
CA GLY A 42 0.73 -18.43 8.53
C GLY A 42 1.19 -17.04 8.08
N LEU A 43 0.28 -16.15 7.65
CA LEU A 43 0.62 -14.73 7.52
C LEU A 43 0.68 -14.08 8.91
N PRO A 44 1.59 -13.10 9.13
CA PRO A 44 1.59 -12.29 10.34
C PRO A 44 0.20 -11.70 10.56
N ARG A 45 -0.35 -11.90 11.75
CA ARG A 45 -1.59 -11.26 12.17
C ARG A 45 -1.22 -10.08 13.03
N ASP A 46 -1.91 -8.98 12.82
CA ASP A 46 -1.89 -7.92 13.82
C ASP A 46 -2.51 -8.46 15.10
N GLN A 47 -1.70 -8.50 16.15
CA GLN A 47 -2.10 -8.93 17.50
C GLN A 47 -2.35 -7.74 18.41
N SER A 48 -2.26 -6.50 17.88
CA SER A 48 -2.55 -5.33 18.67
C SER A 48 -4.01 -5.33 19.12
N THR A 49 -4.24 -4.92 20.36
CA THR A 49 -5.58 -4.75 20.92
C THR A 49 -6.16 -3.37 20.60
N SER A 50 -5.32 -2.47 20.07
CA SER A 50 -5.68 -1.11 19.67
C SER A 50 -4.94 -0.71 18.39
N PRO A 51 -5.48 0.24 17.61
CA PRO A 51 -4.76 0.83 16.49
C PRO A 51 -3.43 1.45 16.95
N CYS A 52 -2.42 1.47 16.07
CA CYS A 52 -1.15 2.13 16.36
C CYS A 52 -1.35 3.64 16.54
N ASP A 53 -0.82 4.22 17.61
CA ASP A 53 -0.94 5.67 17.90
C ASP A 53 -0.29 6.56 16.81
N GLY A 54 0.65 6.02 16.04
CA GLY A 54 1.33 6.76 14.97
C GLY A 54 0.55 6.81 13.65
N CYS A 55 0.01 5.68 13.19
CA CYS A 55 -0.65 5.56 11.88
C CYS A 55 -2.16 5.26 11.95
N GLY A 56 -2.73 5.13 13.14
CA GLY A 56 -4.14 4.75 13.33
C GLY A 56 -4.48 3.36 12.79
N GLY A 57 -3.50 2.45 12.67
CA GLY A 57 -3.69 1.11 12.10
C GLY A 57 -3.59 1.05 10.56
N MET A 58 -3.20 2.14 9.90
CA MET A 58 -3.08 2.20 8.44
C MET A 58 -1.74 1.70 7.89
N CYS A 59 -0.78 1.38 8.76
CA CYS A 59 0.61 0.96 8.43
C CYS A 59 1.46 1.98 7.65
N PHE A 60 0.88 3.10 7.25
CA PHE A 60 1.53 4.17 6.49
C PHE A 60 1.21 5.53 7.09
N ILE A 61 2.13 6.48 6.89
CA ILE A 61 2.05 7.87 7.34
C ILE A 61 2.45 8.80 6.19
N LEU A 62 2.04 10.07 6.25
CA LEU A 62 2.48 11.08 5.28
C LEU A 62 3.99 11.26 5.33
N CYS A 63 4.62 11.39 4.15
CA CYS A 63 6.04 11.66 4.09
C CYS A 63 6.35 13.05 4.62
N TYR A 64 7.15 13.13 5.69
CA TYR A 64 7.56 14.39 6.30
C TYR A 64 8.51 15.23 5.42
N ASN A 65 9.19 14.60 4.45
CA ASN A 65 10.13 15.28 3.56
C ASN A 65 9.43 16.04 2.43
N CYS A 66 8.33 15.50 1.89
CA CYS A 66 7.60 16.11 0.78
C CYS A 66 6.15 16.48 1.12
N ASN A 67 5.73 16.28 2.37
CA ASN A 67 4.36 16.48 2.85
C ASN A 67 3.31 15.80 1.96
N GLY A 68 3.63 14.60 1.45
CA GLY A 68 2.77 13.84 0.55
C GLY A 68 2.71 14.33 -0.90
N SER A 69 3.31 15.48 -1.24
CA SER A 69 3.29 16.03 -2.61
C SER A 69 4.12 15.24 -3.62
N ARG A 70 5.04 14.39 -3.11
CA ARG A 70 6.06 13.67 -3.88
C ARG A 70 7.05 14.59 -4.62
N LYS A 71 7.05 15.89 -4.34
CA LYS A 71 7.94 16.87 -4.96
C LYS A 71 8.76 17.57 -3.89
N ILE A 72 10.06 17.73 -4.14
CA ILE A 72 10.97 18.51 -3.30
C ILE A 72 11.80 19.44 -4.18
N SER A 73 12.11 20.64 -3.69
CA SER A 73 13.04 21.56 -4.35
C SER A 73 14.43 21.32 -3.76
N PRO A 74 15.42 20.86 -4.56
CA PRO A 74 16.74 20.48 -4.03
C PRO A 74 17.49 21.65 -3.38
N ASP A 75 17.25 22.88 -3.85
CA ASP A 75 17.97 24.09 -3.40
C ASP A 75 17.09 25.07 -2.62
N GLY A 76 15.85 24.69 -2.29
CA GLY A 76 14.88 25.57 -1.61
C GLY A 76 14.41 26.77 -2.44
N SER A 77 14.87 26.90 -3.69
CA SER A 77 14.47 27.93 -4.63
C SER A 77 13.19 27.52 -5.38
N ASP A 78 12.33 28.50 -5.65
CA ASP A 78 11.08 28.34 -6.42
C ASP A 78 11.35 28.52 -7.92
N ASP A 79 12.38 27.84 -8.43
CA ASP A 79 12.78 27.95 -9.84
C ASP A 79 11.92 27.05 -10.74
N GLY A 80 10.85 26.46 -10.18
CA GLY A 80 10.00 25.46 -10.83
C GLY A 80 10.64 24.07 -11.00
N LEU A 81 11.92 23.90 -10.64
CA LEU A 81 12.66 22.64 -10.75
C LEU A 81 12.45 21.77 -9.51
N SER A 82 11.37 21.00 -9.49
CA SER A 82 11.13 20.00 -8.44
C SER A 82 11.60 18.60 -8.87
N VAL A 83 12.22 17.87 -7.93
CA VAL A 83 12.57 16.46 -8.10
C VAL A 83 11.58 15.57 -7.35
N GLN A 84 11.48 14.30 -7.77
CA GLN A 84 10.66 13.33 -7.07
C GLN A 84 11.29 12.98 -5.73
N CYS A 85 10.49 12.97 -4.66
CA CYS A 85 10.95 12.60 -3.34
C CYS A 85 11.45 11.13 -3.34
N PRO A 86 12.71 10.85 -2.95
CA PRO A 86 13.26 9.50 -2.99
C PRO A 86 12.88 8.66 -1.77
N GLN A 87 12.26 9.27 -0.76
CA GLN A 87 12.00 8.60 0.53
C GLN A 87 10.62 7.93 0.60
N CYS A 88 9.65 8.37 -0.21
CA CYS A 88 8.27 7.88 -0.15
C CYS A 88 7.88 7.06 -1.38
N ASN A 89 6.80 6.29 -1.26
CA ASN A 89 6.22 5.57 -2.40
C ASN A 89 5.53 6.53 -3.42
N GLU A 90 4.92 5.99 -4.47
CA GLU A 90 4.25 6.81 -5.49
C GLU A 90 3.08 7.68 -4.99
N ASN A 91 2.59 7.40 -3.77
CA ASN A 91 1.49 8.11 -3.13
C ASN A 91 1.96 9.14 -2.09
N GLY A 92 3.28 9.33 -1.92
CA GLY A 92 3.78 10.27 -0.90
C GLY A 92 3.74 9.73 0.53
N LEU A 93 3.69 8.40 0.70
CA LEU A 93 3.58 7.74 2.00
C LEU A 93 4.88 7.02 2.40
N LEU A 94 5.14 7.01 3.71
CA LEU A 94 6.19 6.21 4.36
C LEU A 94 5.55 5.05 5.14
N VAL A 95 6.27 3.93 5.26
CA VAL A 95 5.90 2.85 6.19
C VAL A 95 5.96 3.41 7.61
N CYS A 96 4.95 3.10 8.43
CA CYS A 96 4.90 3.55 9.81
C CYS A 96 6.04 2.94 10.62
N PRO A 97 6.98 3.74 11.15
CA PRO A 97 8.14 3.21 11.88
C PRO A 97 7.77 2.65 13.26
N MET A 98 6.52 2.84 13.71
CA MET A 98 6.07 2.42 15.04
C MET A 98 5.51 1.00 15.05
N CYS A 99 5.02 0.48 13.92
CA CYS A 99 4.27 -0.79 13.87
C CYS A 99 4.59 -1.68 12.67
N CYS A 100 5.55 -1.32 11.81
CA CYS A 100 5.86 -2.05 10.58
C CYS A 100 7.36 -2.15 10.33
#